data_AF-A0A1H4I758-F1
#
_entry.id   AF-A0A1H4I758-F1
#
_cell.length_a   1.000
_cell.length_b   1.000
_cell.length_c   1.000
_cell.angle_alpha   90.00
_cell.angle_beta   90.00
_cell.angle_gamma   90.00
#
_symmetry.space_group_name_H-M   'P 1'
#
loop_
_entity.id
_entity.type
_entity.pdbx_description
1 polymer ?
#
loop_
_entity_poly.entity_id
_entity_poly.type
_entity_poly.pdbx_seq_one_letter_code
_entity_poly.pdbx_strand_id
1 'polypeptide(L)'
;MGRLPRPKTGKIAQMPELRAYIQEKLDRRWSPEQISKTLRVEFPGREEMHVTHETIYLALYIRGCGELRRELHKALRTGRARRKPRRQAQQRQPRYRDPMVMISDRPAEIEERAIPGHWEGDLIIGRNQRS
;
A
#
# COMPACT_ATOMS: atom_id res chain seq x y z
N MET A 1 8.94 -18.27 20.51
CA MET A 1 8.75 -17.57 19.22
C MET A 1 8.65 -18.61 18.10
N GLY A 2 7.44 -19.11 17.81
CA GLY A 2 7.23 -20.10 16.74
C GLY A 2 7.29 -19.45 15.36
N ARG A 3 7.98 -20.08 14.41
CA ARG A 3 7.94 -19.67 13.00
C ARG A 3 6.48 -19.68 12.53
N LEU A 4 6.02 -18.57 11.95
CA LEU A 4 4.74 -18.51 11.26
C LEU A 4 4.70 -19.62 10.18
N PRO A 5 3.59 -20.37 10.06
CA PRO A 5 3.47 -21.43 9.05
C PRO A 5 3.75 -20.86 7.66
N ARG A 6 4.42 -21.65 6.81
CA ARG A 6 4.69 -21.26 5.43
C ARG A 6 3.35 -20.90 4.75
N PRO A 7 3.23 -19.70 4.14
CA PRO A 7 2.00 -19.31 3.47
C PRO A 7 1.66 -20.36 2.41
N LYS A 8 0.39 -20.79 2.38
CA LYS A 8 -0.13 -21.74 1.39
C LYS A 8 0.13 -21.18 0.00
N THR A 9 0.52 -22.04 -0.93
CA THR A 9 0.70 -21.70 -2.35
C THR A 9 -0.55 -21.01 -2.87
N GLY A 10 -0.42 -19.87 -3.56
CA GLY A 10 -1.58 -19.11 -4.04
C GLY A 10 -2.34 -19.84 -5.14
N LYS A 11 -3.62 -19.49 -5.34
CA LYS A 11 -4.48 -20.08 -6.39
C LYS A 11 -3.86 -19.93 -7.79
N ILE A 12 -3.19 -18.81 -8.05
CA ILE A 12 -2.50 -18.54 -9.32
C ILE A 12 -1.30 -19.47 -9.52
N ALA A 13 -0.51 -19.81 -8.49
CA ALA A 13 0.57 -20.81 -8.62
C ALA A 13 0.04 -22.21 -8.90
N GLN A 14 -1.04 -22.59 -8.21
CA GLN A 14 -1.61 -23.94 -8.29
C GLN A 14 -2.29 -24.23 -9.63
N MET A 15 -2.70 -23.18 -10.36
CA MET A 15 -3.49 -23.30 -11.58
C MET A 15 -2.73 -22.74 -12.80
N PRO A 16 -2.02 -23.59 -13.57
CA PRO A 16 -1.25 -23.17 -14.74
C PRO A 16 -2.08 -22.46 -15.80
N GLU A 17 -3.33 -22.89 -16.02
CA GLU A 17 -4.26 -22.29 -16.98
C GLU A 17 -4.59 -20.85 -16.60
N LEU A 18 -5.01 -20.63 -15.35
CA LEU A 18 -5.29 -19.30 -14.80
C LEU A 18 -4.05 -18.39 -14.86
N ARG A 19 -2.88 -18.94 -14.52
CA ARG A 19 -1.60 -18.21 -14.59
C ARG A 19 -1.28 -17.78 -16.02
N ALA A 20 -1.41 -18.68 -16.99
CA ALA A 20 -1.14 -18.40 -18.40
C ALA A 20 -2.10 -17.33 -18.94
N TYR A 21 -3.37 -17.40 -18.58
CA TYR A 21 -4.36 -16.39 -18.94
C TYR A 21 -4.01 -15.00 -18.40
N ILE A 22 -3.73 -14.92 -17.08
CA ILE A 22 -3.35 -13.65 -16.44
C ILE A 22 -2.07 -13.09 -17.09
N GLN A 23 -1.09 -13.94 -17.36
CA GLN A 23 0.15 -13.59 -18.04
C GLN A 23 -0.11 -12.98 -19.43
N GLU A 24 -0.90 -13.65 -20.27
CA GLU A 24 -1.25 -13.16 -21.62
C GLU A 24 -1.90 -11.77 -21.58
N LYS A 25 -2.88 -11.57 -20.68
CA LYS A 25 -3.57 -10.27 -20.57
C LYS A 25 -2.65 -9.17 -20.04
N LEU A 26 -1.76 -9.49 -19.10
CA LEU A 26 -0.77 -8.53 -18.61
C LEU A 26 0.23 -8.14 -19.70
N ASP A 27 0.67 -9.08 -20.54
CA ASP A 27 1.55 -8.79 -21.69
C ASP A 27 0.86 -7.86 -22.70
N ARG A 28 -0.47 -7.95 -22.81
CA ARG A 28 -1.33 -7.00 -23.56
C ARG A 28 -1.63 -5.70 -22.81
N ARG A 29 -0.98 -5.45 -21.67
CA ARG A 29 -1.14 -4.26 -20.81
C ARG A 29 -2.53 -4.07 -20.20
N TRP A 30 -3.27 -5.16 -19.99
CA TRP A 30 -4.52 -5.09 -19.25
C TRP A 30 -4.26 -4.84 -17.76
N SER A 31 -5.13 -4.06 -17.11
CA SER A 31 -5.08 -3.87 -15.67
C SER A 31 -5.61 -5.10 -14.91
N PRO A 32 -5.13 -5.37 -13.69
CA PRO A 32 -5.66 -6.44 -12.84
C PRO A 32 -7.19 -6.41 -12.64
N GLU A 33 -7.79 -5.22 -12.62
CA GLU A 33 -9.23 -5.03 -12.52
C GLU A 33 -9.97 -5.47 -13.80
N GLN A 34 -9.43 -5.15 -14.97
CA GLN A 34 -9.97 -5.63 -16.25
C GLN A 34 -9.88 -7.16 -16.31
N ILE A 35 -8.74 -7.74 -15.97
CA ILE A 35 -8.53 -9.20 -15.99
C ILE A 35 -9.53 -9.90 -15.06
N SER A 36 -9.68 -9.42 -13.81
CA SER A 36 -10.62 -10.00 -12.84
C SER A 36 -12.08 -9.95 -13.31
N LYS A 37 -12.49 -8.84 -13.96
CA LYS A 37 -13.84 -8.72 -14.52
C LYS A 37 -14.05 -9.65 -15.71
N THR A 38 -13.08 -9.72 -16.62
CA THR A 38 -13.19 -10.55 -17.83
C THR A 38 -13.17 -12.03 -17.51
N LEU A 39 -12.41 -12.48 -16.50
CA LEU A 39 -12.45 -13.87 -16.02
C LEU A 39 -13.87 -14.33 -15.63
N ARG A 40 -14.66 -13.45 -15.00
CA ARG A 40 -16.05 -13.78 -14.63
C ARG A 40 -16.99 -13.86 -15.83
N VAL A 41 -16.71 -13.08 -16.88
CA VAL A 41 -17.52 -13.05 -18.11
C VAL A 41 -17.19 -14.22 -19.02
N GLU A 42 -15.90 -14.55 -19.20
CA GLU A 42 -15.45 -15.62 -20.09
C GLU A 42 -15.62 -17.01 -19.48
N PHE A 43 -15.59 -17.12 -18.14
CA PHE A 43 -15.64 -18.41 -17.44
C PHE A 43 -16.78 -18.50 -16.40
N PRO A 44 -18.05 -18.20 -16.73
CA PRO A 44 -19.11 -18.02 -15.73
C PRO A 44 -19.38 -19.25 -14.84
N GLY A 45 -19.18 -20.46 -15.38
CA GLY A 45 -19.37 -21.73 -14.65
C GLY A 45 -18.10 -22.34 -14.05
N ARG A 46 -16.94 -21.67 -14.17
CA ARG A 46 -15.65 -22.18 -13.69
C ARG A 46 -15.09 -21.26 -12.62
N GLU A 47 -15.58 -21.43 -11.38
CA GLU A 47 -15.15 -20.63 -10.23
C GLU A 47 -13.64 -20.76 -9.95
N GLU A 48 -13.03 -21.87 -10.36
CA GLU A 48 -11.59 -22.08 -10.29
C GLU A 48 -10.83 -21.05 -11.14
N MET A 49 -11.41 -20.51 -12.20
CA MET A 49 -10.82 -19.44 -13.01
C MET A 49 -11.02 -18.04 -12.39
N HIS A 50 -11.88 -17.91 -11.38
CA HIS A 50 -12.21 -16.60 -10.82
C HIS A 50 -11.22 -16.20 -9.73
N VAL A 51 -10.63 -15.01 -9.90
CA VAL A 51 -9.82 -14.34 -8.89
C VAL A 51 -10.17 -12.86 -8.79
N THR A 52 -9.97 -12.29 -7.61
CA THR A 52 -10.07 -10.85 -7.40
C THR A 52 -8.83 -10.14 -7.95
N HIS A 53 -8.98 -8.89 -8.35
CA HIS A 53 -7.84 -8.06 -8.77
C HIS A 53 -6.77 -7.91 -7.67
N GLU A 54 -7.16 -7.98 -6.39
CA GLU A 54 -6.24 -8.02 -5.25
C GLU A 54 -5.35 -9.28 -5.26
N THR A 55 -5.90 -10.43 -5.69
CA THR A 55 -5.12 -11.68 -5.82
C THR A 55 -4.04 -11.53 -6.90
N ILE A 56 -4.40 -10.91 -8.03
CA ILE A 56 -3.47 -10.63 -9.13
C ILE A 56 -2.40 -9.62 -8.67
N TYR A 57 -2.78 -8.56 -7.96
CA TYR A 57 -1.83 -7.62 -7.39
C TYR A 57 -0.87 -8.30 -6.41
N LEU A 58 -1.37 -9.19 -5.55
CA LEU A 58 -0.54 -9.94 -4.61
C LEU A 58 0.52 -10.77 -5.35
N ALA A 59 0.11 -11.49 -6.41
CA ALA A 59 1.00 -12.27 -7.24
C ALA A 59 2.06 -11.42 -7.98
N LEU A 60 1.72 -10.17 -8.33
CA LEU A 60 2.67 -9.22 -8.93
C LEU A 60 3.66 -8.60 -7.92
N TYR A 61 3.23 -8.39 -6.67
CA TYR A 61 4.03 -7.68 -5.66
C TYR A 61 4.84 -8.59 -4.75
N ILE A 62 4.42 -9.84 -4.51
CA ILE A 62 5.17 -10.78 -3.68
C ILE A 62 6.37 -11.33 -4.47
N ARG A 63 7.55 -10.80 -4.14
CA ARG A 63 8.84 -11.28 -4.63
C ARG A 63 9.13 -12.66 -4.02
N GLY A 64 8.99 -13.73 -4.81
CA GLY A 64 9.35 -15.10 -4.40
C GLY A 64 8.28 -16.18 -4.63
N CYS A 65 7.07 -15.82 -5.05
CA CYS A 65 6.01 -16.82 -5.30
C CYS A 65 6.19 -17.58 -6.63
N GLY A 66 7.04 -17.08 -7.54
CA GLY A 66 7.25 -17.70 -8.87
C GLY A 66 6.00 -17.67 -9.77
N GLU A 67 4.93 -17.00 -9.34
CA GLU A 67 3.61 -17.05 -9.99
C GLU A 67 3.53 -16.25 -11.29
N LEU A 68 4.31 -15.18 -11.43
CA LEU A 68 4.25 -14.27 -12.58
C LEU A 68 5.66 -13.75 -12.90
N ARG A 69 5.98 -13.51 -14.19
CA ARG A 69 7.33 -13.07 -14.61
C ARG A 69 7.72 -11.77 -13.90
N ARG A 70 8.97 -11.72 -13.42
CA ARG A 70 9.55 -10.69 -12.54
C ARG A 70 9.46 -9.25 -13.09
N GLU A 71 9.26 -9.11 -14.39
CA GLU A 71 9.22 -7.81 -15.10
C GLU A 71 7.81 -7.27 -15.35
N LEU A 72 6.75 -8.00 -15.01
CA LEU A 72 5.38 -7.63 -15.40
C LEU A 72 4.83 -6.38 -14.75
N HIS A 73 5.41 -5.95 -13.63
CA HIS A 73 5.08 -4.64 -13.09
C HIS A 73 5.35 -3.49 -14.09
N LYS A 74 6.24 -3.68 -15.09
CA LYS A 74 6.47 -2.73 -16.19
C LYS A 74 5.28 -2.63 -17.14
N ALA A 75 4.47 -3.68 -17.27
CA ALA A 75 3.26 -3.66 -18.09
C ALA A 75 2.12 -2.89 -17.41
N LEU A 76 2.19 -2.68 -16.08
CA LEU A 76 1.26 -1.82 -15.38
C LEU A 76 1.53 -0.36 -15.76
N ARG A 77 0.45 0.42 -15.94
CA ARG A 77 0.52 1.86 -16.22
C ARG A 77 1.41 2.64 -15.24
N THR A 78 1.51 2.20 -13.98
CA THR A 78 2.30 2.89 -12.96
C THR A 78 3.76 2.43 -12.90
N GLY A 79 4.12 1.31 -13.53
CA GLY A 79 5.46 0.74 -13.48
C GLY A 79 5.93 0.31 -12.08
N ARG A 80 5.07 0.35 -11.05
CA ARG A 80 5.52 0.16 -9.66
C ARG A 80 5.71 -1.31 -9.33
N ALA A 81 6.89 -1.67 -8.87
CA ALA A 81 7.19 -3.00 -8.32
C ALA A 81 6.52 -3.27 -6.95
N ARG A 82 5.92 -2.24 -6.32
CA ARG A 82 5.19 -2.35 -5.06
C ARG A 82 3.92 -1.49 -5.09
N ARG A 83 2.88 -1.95 -4.42
CA ARG A 83 1.64 -1.18 -4.27
C ARG A 83 1.89 0.12 -3.50
N LYS A 84 1.24 1.21 -3.91
CA LYS A 84 1.10 2.39 -3.05
C LYS A 84 0.20 1.99 -1.86
N PRO A 85 0.65 2.13 -0.61
CA PRO A 85 -0.20 1.85 0.55
C PRO A 85 -1.46 2.73 0.48
N ARG A 86 -2.63 2.15 0.77
CA ARG A 86 -3.86 2.92 0.91
C ARG A 86 -3.73 3.79 2.16
N ARG A 87 -4.07 5.08 2.05
CA ARG A 87 -4.14 5.98 3.21
C ARG A 87 -5.25 5.44 4.12
N GLN A 88 -4.90 4.93 5.29
CA GLN A 88 -5.90 4.50 6.25
C GLN A 88 -6.45 5.74 6.94
N ALA A 89 -7.76 5.95 6.90
CA ALA A 89 -8.40 7.13 7.48
C ALA A 89 -8.14 7.25 8.99
N GLN A 90 -7.97 6.11 9.68
CA GLN A 90 -7.63 6.01 11.10
C GLN A 90 -6.13 6.01 11.40
N GLN A 91 -5.25 6.12 10.39
CA GLN A 91 -3.83 6.24 10.65
C GLN A 91 -3.57 7.59 11.32
N ARG A 92 -3.17 7.54 12.59
CA ARG A 92 -2.75 8.73 13.34
C ARG A 92 -1.65 9.44 12.54
N GLN A 93 -1.97 10.63 12.07
CA GLN A 93 -0.96 11.56 11.56
C GLN A 93 -0.42 12.33 12.77
N PRO A 94 0.89 12.62 12.81
CA PRO A 94 1.43 13.49 13.84
C PRO A 94 0.68 14.83 13.80
N ARG A 95 0.20 15.28 14.97
CA ARG A 95 -0.57 16.52 15.11
C ARG A 95 0.25 17.75 14.74
N TYR A 96 1.56 17.68 14.93
CA TYR A 96 2.52 18.74 14.68
C TYR A 96 3.52 18.31 13.60
N ARG A 97 3.97 19.29 12.81
CA ARG A 97 4.97 19.08 11.75
C ARG A 97 6.35 18.79 12.34
N ASP A 98 6.67 19.46 13.43
CA ASP A 98 7.94 19.34 14.13
C ASP A 98 7.85 18.32 15.28
N PRO A 99 8.95 17.61 15.58
CA PRO A 99 9.01 16.72 16.74
C PRO A 99 8.76 17.49 18.03
N MET A 100 7.87 16.96 18.89
CA MET A 100 7.65 17.54 20.21
C MET A 100 8.88 17.28 21.09
N VAL A 101 9.48 18.34 21.63
CA VAL A 101 10.48 18.24 22.70
C VAL A 101 9.75 18.04 24.02
N MET A 102 10.18 17.10 24.87
CA MET A 102 9.58 16.95 26.20
C MET A 102 9.82 18.22 27.01
N ILE A 103 8.87 18.60 27.88
CA ILE A 103 9.02 19.78 28.75
C ILE A 103 10.31 19.67 29.60
N SER A 104 10.69 18.46 29.98
CA SER A 104 11.93 18.19 30.74
C SER A 104 13.22 18.41 29.93
N ASP A 105 13.15 18.33 28.61
CA ASP A 105 14.30 18.48 27.71
C ASP A 105 14.41 19.90 27.13
N ARG A 106 13.58 20.84 27.61
CA ARG A 106 13.55 22.20 27.10
C ARG A 106 14.76 23.01 27.61
N PRO A 107 15.39 23.83 26.76
CA PRO A 107 16.38 24.81 27.19
C PRO A 107 15.86 25.71 28.31
N ALA A 108 16.72 26.02 29.30
CA ALA A 108 16.35 26.81 30.48
C ALA A 108 15.90 28.25 30.13
N GLU A 109 16.41 28.80 29.03
CA GLU A 109 16.04 30.11 28.46
C GLU A 109 14.55 30.25 28.11
N ILE A 110 13.82 29.13 27.98
CA ILE A 110 12.37 29.12 27.71
C ILE A 110 11.55 29.50 28.95
N GLU A 111 12.04 29.21 30.16
CA GLU A 111 11.34 29.52 31.42
C GLU A 111 11.17 31.03 31.63
N GLU A 112 12.15 31.81 31.19
CA GLU A 112 12.19 33.25 31.40
C GLU A 112 11.16 34.00 30.54
N ARG A 113 10.66 33.36 29.47
CA ARG A 113 9.67 33.95 28.53
C ARG A 113 10.09 35.34 28.01
N ALA A 114 11.40 35.61 27.96
CA ALA A 114 11.95 36.91 27.61
C ALA A 114 11.97 37.18 26.08
N ILE A 115 11.81 36.14 25.26
CA ILE A 115 11.88 36.22 23.80
C ILE A 115 10.50 35.88 23.19
N PRO A 116 10.03 36.64 22.18
CA PRO A 116 8.89 36.24 21.36
C PRO A 116 9.13 34.84 20.76
N GLY A 117 8.24 33.88 20.99
CA GLY A 117 8.46 32.45 20.71
C GLY A 117 8.40 31.56 21.95
N HIS A 118 8.63 32.11 23.15
CA HIS A 118 8.58 31.37 24.43
C HIS A 118 7.22 31.49 25.14
N TRP A 119 6.23 32.14 24.52
CA TRP A 119 4.94 32.41 25.14
C TRP A 119 3.92 31.31 24.82
N GLU A 120 3.05 31.02 25.78
CA GLU A 120 2.02 29.97 25.67
C GLU A 120 0.98 30.21 24.54
N GLY A 121 0.98 31.41 23.94
CA GLY A 121 0.09 31.80 22.84
C GLY A 121 0.54 31.37 21.45
N ASP A 122 1.80 30.94 21.27
CA ASP A 122 2.32 30.53 19.95
C ASP A 122 1.72 29.21 19.42
N LEU A 123 0.95 28.50 20.27
CA LEU A 123 0.19 27.30 19.90
C LEU A 123 -1.25 27.58 19.46
N ILE A 124 -1.66 28.84 19.31
CA ILE A 124 -2.96 29.20 18.77
C ILE A 124 -2.96 28.96 17.25
N ILE A 125 -3.34 27.75 16.86
CA ILE A 125 -3.47 27.36 15.45
C ILE A 125 -4.89 27.67 14.99
N GLY A 126 -5.01 28.59 14.03
CA GLY A 126 -6.27 28.89 13.34
C GLY A 126 -6.83 27.70 12.55
N ARG A 127 -8.13 27.71 12.28
CA ARG A 127 -8.79 26.64 11.50
C ARG A 127 -8.05 26.43 10.16
N ASN A 128 -7.57 25.21 9.93
CA ASN A 128 -6.83 24.79 8.73
C ASN A 128 -5.40 25.35 8.55
N GLN A 129 -4.72 25.87 9.60
CA GLN A 129 -3.34 26.37 9.49
C GLN A 129 -3.15 27.44 8.39
N ARG A 130 -4.11 28.36 8.23
CA ARG A 130 -4.09 29.41 7.18
C ARG A 130 -3.84 30.83 7.71
N SER A 131 -3.23 30.96 8.88
CA SER A 131 -2.81 32.25 9.43
C SER A 131 -1.35 32.49 9.12
#